data_AF-A0A934QEL8-F1
#
_entry.id   AF-A0A934QEL8-F1
#
_cell.length_a   1.000
_cell.length_b   1.000
_cell.length_c   1.000
_cell.angle_alpha   90.00
_cell.angle_beta   90.00
_cell.angle_gamma   90.00
#
_symmetry.space_group_name_H-M   'P 1'
#
loop_
_entity.id
_entity.type
_entity.pdbx_description
1 polymer ?
#
loop_
_entity_poly.entity_id
_entity_poly.type
_entity_poly.pdbx_seq_one_letter_code
_entity_poly.pdbx_strand_id
1 'polypeptide(L)'
;MADASVATEGKAMSGGTPFHDAEAKRKVANRLKRAQGQLAAVIDAVESEAGCREVVQQLSAVSKAIDRAGFLIISTALRECLTDPDGGAEEQREELEKLFLTLA
;
A
#
# COMPACT_ATOMS: atom_id res chain seq x y z
N MET A 1 18.76 -41.73 -23.84
CA MET A 1 19.88 -40.86 -23.45
C MET A 1 19.96 -39.75 -24.49
N ALA A 2 19.59 -38.49 -24.28
CA ALA A 2 18.98 -37.78 -23.15
C ALA A 2 18.05 -36.73 -23.76
N ASP A 3 16.82 -36.65 -23.27
CA ASP A 3 15.84 -35.62 -23.63
C ASP A 3 16.04 -34.48 -22.63
N ALA A 4 16.66 -33.39 -23.06
CA ALA A 4 16.92 -32.21 -22.24
C ALA A 4 15.88 -31.13 -22.55
N SER A 5 14.63 -31.43 -22.18
CA SER A 5 13.59 -30.41 -22.06
C SER A 5 13.54 -29.97 -20.60
N VAL A 6 14.18 -28.83 -20.31
CA VAL A 6 13.76 -27.96 -19.21
C VAL A 6 13.69 -26.56 -19.79
N ALA A 7 12.51 -26.23 -20.30
CA ALA A 7 12.08 -24.86 -20.45
C ALA A 7 11.97 -24.26 -19.05
N THR A 8 12.98 -23.48 -18.65
CA THR A 8 12.79 -22.46 -17.62
C THR A 8 11.92 -21.36 -18.24
N GLU A 9 10.61 -21.51 -18.13
CA GLU A 9 9.68 -20.42 -18.36
C GLU A 9 9.95 -19.35 -17.30
N GLY A 10 10.41 -18.19 -17.77
CA GLY A 10 10.50 -16.99 -16.97
C GLY A 10 9.11 -16.64 -16.44
N LYS A 11 8.92 -16.80 -15.13
CA LYS A 11 7.84 -16.12 -14.43
C LYS A 11 8.24 -14.65 -14.35
N ALA A 12 7.78 -13.88 -15.33
CA ALA A 12 7.80 -12.44 -15.26
C ALA A 12 7.24 -12.00 -13.89
N MET A 13 8.08 -11.33 -13.11
CA MET A 13 7.68 -10.55 -11.94
C MET A 13 6.80 -9.41 -12.42
N SER A 14 5.49 -9.64 -12.50
CA SER A 14 4.50 -8.56 -12.56
C SER A 14 4.21 -8.14 -11.12
N GLY A 15 4.66 -6.95 -10.75
CA GLY A 15 4.57 -6.40 -9.40
C GLY A 15 3.16 -6.42 -8.81
N GLY A 16 3.14 -6.65 -7.50
CA GLY A 16 1.97 -6.57 -6.62
C GLY A 16 1.32 -7.92 -6.35
N THR A 17 1.64 -8.51 -5.19
CA THR A 17 0.84 -9.59 -4.60
C THR A 17 -0.61 -9.12 -4.50
N PRO A 18 -1.60 -9.85 -5.06
CA PRO A 18 -2.98 -9.42 -5.01
C PRO A 18 -3.45 -9.35 -3.56
N PHE A 19 -4.20 -8.30 -3.22
CA PHE A 19 -4.79 -8.14 -1.89
C PHE A 19 -5.87 -9.20 -1.68
N HIS A 20 -5.53 -10.33 -1.04
CA HIS A 20 -6.40 -11.51 -0.95
C HIS A 20 -7.34 -11.46 0.27
N ASP A 21 -7.02 -10.69 1.31
CA ASP A 21 -7.91 -10.44 2.45
C ASP A 21 -9.02 -9.42 2.12
N ALA A 22 -10.25 -9.92 1.97
CA ALA A 22 -11.45 -9.11 1.72
C ALA A 22 -11.80 -8.15 2.87
N GLU A 23 -11.53 -8.52 4.12
CA GLU A 23 -11.78 -7.67 5.28
C GLU A 23 -10.77 -6.53 5.34
N ALA A 24 -9.48 -6.84 5.17
CA ALA A 24 -8.42 -5.83 5.09
C ALA A 24 -8.68 -4.87 3.92
N LYS A 25 -9.05 -5.39 2.74
CA LYS A 25 -9.42 -4.57 1.57
C LYS A 25 -10.55 -3.59 1.89
N ARG A 26 -11.61 -4.05 2.58
CA ARG A 26 -12.73 -3.19 2.99
C ARG A 26 -12.29 -2.12 3.99
N LYS A 27 -11.46 -2.48 4.98
CA LYS A 27 -10.91 -1.53 5.97
C LYS A 27 -10.05 -0.45 5.32
N VAL A 28 -9.15 -0.84 4.40
CA VAL A 28 -8.31 0.07 3.62
C VAL A 28 -9.19 1.00 2.79
N ALA A 29 -10.13 0.46 2.01
CA ALA A 29 -11.03 1.26 1.18
C ALA A 29 -11.83 2.30 2.01
N ASN A 30 -12.33 1.92 3.18
CA ASN A 30 -13.05 2.83 4.07
C ASN A 30 -12.15 3.93 4.68
N ARG A 31 -10.84 3.69 4.82
CA ARG A 31 -9.88 4.72 5.25
C ARG A 31 -9.58 5.68 4.11
N LEU A 32 -9.32 5.17 2.92
CA LEU A 32 -9.04 5.98 1.74
C LEU A 32 -10.24 6.86 1.36
N LYS A 33 -11.47 6.35 1.41
CA LYS A 33 -12.68 7.16 1.20
C LYS A 33 -12.83 8.31 2.21
N ARG A 34 -12.40 8.11 3.45
CA ARG A 34 -12.39 9.19 4.46
C ARG A 34 -11.30 10.21 4.15
N ALA A 35 -10.09 9.77 3.81
CA ALA A 35 -9.02 10.66 3.39
C ALA A 35 -9.40 11.49 2.14
N GLN A 36 -10.14 10.89 1.20
CA GLN A 36 -10.70 11.58 0.03
C GLN A 36 -11.64 12.73 0.45
N GLY A 37 -12.57 12.48 1.38
CA GLY A 37 -13.46 13.53 1.89
C GLY A 37 -12.71 14.64 2.63
N GLN A 38 -11.66 14.31 3.38
CA GLN A 38 -10.82 15.32 4.03
C GLN A 38 -10.02 16.13 3.01
N LEU A 39 -9.49 15.50 1.96
CA LEU A 39 -8.79 16.18 0.88
C LEU A 39 -9.71 17.12 0.11
N ALA A 40 -10.97 16.72 -0.14
CA ALA A 40 -11.97 17.61 -0.72
C ALA A 40 -12.16 18.88 0.12
N ALA A 41 -12.30 18.74 1.45
CA ALA A 41 -12.40 19.90 2.34
C ALA A 41 -11.15 20.80 2.32
N VAL A 42 -9.95 20.22 2.17
CA VAL A 42 -8.71 21.00 2.03
C VAL A 42 -8.72 21.81 0.73
N ILE A 43 -9.17 21.21 -0.37
CA ILE A 43 -9.29 21.88 -1.66
C ILE A 43 -10.25 23.06 -1.54
N ASP A 44 -11.45 22.84 -0.97
CA ASP A 44 -12.43 23.89 -0.74
C ASP A 44 -11.86 25.02 0.13
N ALA A 45 -11.07 24.70 1.15
CA ALA A 45 -10.42 25.68 2.01
C ALA A 45 -9.39 26.53 1.24
N VAL A 46 -8.61 25.92 0.34
CA VAL A 46 -7.66 26.65 -0.52
C VAL A 46 -8.40 27.57 -1.49
N GLU A 47 -9.45 27.06 -2.14
CA GLU A 47 -10.26 27.83 -3.09
C GLU A 47 -11.02 28.98 -2.44
N SER A 48 -11.38 28.83 -1.15
CA SER A 48 -12.03 29.86 -0.34
C SER A 48 -11.07 30.84 0.35
N GLU A 49 -9.78 30.84 -0.06
CA GLU A 49 -8.72 31.69 0.52
C GLU A 49 -8.55 31.53 2.04
N ALA A 50 -8.73 30.31 2.58
CA ALA A 50 -8.53 30.04 3.99
C ALA A 50 -7.08 30.30 4.44
N GLY A 51 -6.90 30.51 5.75
CA GLY A 51 -5.59 30.81 6.30
C GLY A 51 -4.59 29.68 6.10
N CYS A 52 -3.35 30.02 5.70
CA CYS A 52 -2.27 29.05 5.45
C CYS A 52 -2.08 28.04 6.60
N ARG A 53 -2.18 28.49 7.87
CA ARG A 53 -2.09 27.60 9.04
C ARG A 53 -3.17 26.53 9.06
N GLU A 54 -4.40 26.88 8.71
CA GLU A 54 -5.53 25.97 8.68
C GLU A 54 -5.34 24.92 7.59
N VAL A 55 -5.02 25.37 6.37
CA VAL A 55 -4.76 24.48 5.22
C VAL A 55 -3.65 23.47 5.55
N VAL A 56 -2.52 23.92 6.13
CA VAL A 56 -1.41 23.03 6.52
C VAL A 56 -1.84 22.03 7.60
N GLN A 57 -2.67 22.45 8.56
CA GLN A 57 -3.17 21.56 9.61
C GLN A 57 -4.10 20.49 9.05
N GLN A 58 -4.99 20.86 8.12
CA GLN A 58 -5.86 19.91 7.44
C GLN A 58 -5.06 18.95 6.55
N LEU A 59 -4.10 19.44 5.77
CA LEU A 59 -3.18 18.61 4.97
C LEU A 59 -2.43 17.59 5.82
N SER A 60 -1.90 17.99 6.98
CA SER A 60 -1.24 17.07 7.92
C SER A 60 -2.20 15.97 8.39
N ALA A 61 -3.47 16.28 8.60
CA ALA A 61 -4.47 15.28 8.96
C ALA A 61 -4.76 14.31 7.81
N VAL A 62 -4.82 14.79 6.56
CA VAL A 62 -4.97 13.94 5.37
C VAL A 62 -3.77 13.02 5.21
N SER A 63 -2.54 13.54 5.29
CA SER A 63 -1.31 12.73 5.21
C SER A 63 -1.34 11.58 6.23
N LYS A 64 -1.61 11.90 7.51
CA LYS A 64 -1.72 10.88 8.58
C LYS A 64 -2.84 9.86 8.35
N ALA A 65 -3.88 10.20 7.60
CA ALA A 65 -4.95 9.25 7.25
C ALA A 65 -4.49 8.29 6.14
N ILE A 66 -3.75 8.80 5.17
CA ILE A 66 -3.13 8.03 4.08
C ILE A 66 -2.05 7.11 4.64
N ASP A 67 -1.14 7.60 5.48
CA ASP A 67 -0.05 6.79 6.07
C ASP A 67 -0.62 5.59 6.84
N ARG A 68 -1.68 5.82 7.62
CA ARG A 68 -2.38 4.75 8.34
C ARG A 68 -3.06 3.73 7.42
N ALA A 69 -3.47 4.12 6.22
CA ALA A 69 -3.96 3.17 5.22
C ALA A 69 -2.80 2.38 4.60
N GLY A 70 -1.68 3.05 4.29
CA GLY A 70 -0.45 2.43 3.79
C GLY A 70 0.12 1.39 4.74
N PHE A 71 0.23 1.70 6.03
CA PHE A 71 0.69 0.73 7.03
C PHE A 71 -0.23 -0.49 7.16
N LEU A 72 -1.55 -0.32 6.99
CA LEU A 72 -2.47 -1.45 6.99
C LEU A 72 -2.25 -2.34 5.75
N ILE A 73 -1.97 -1.74 4.59
CA ILE A 73 -1.64 -2.47 3.36
C ILE A 73 -0.37 -3.31 3.55
N ILE A 74 0.72 -2.67 3.99
CA ILE A 74 2.02 -3.34 4.17
C ILE A 74 1.95 -4.42 5.25
N SER A 75 1.32 -4.13 6.39
CA SER A 75 1.20 -5.13 7.46
C SER A 75 0.34 -6.33 7.08
N THR A 76 -0.63 -6.16 6.18
CA THR A 76 -1.41 -7.27 5.60
C THR A 76 -0.53 -8.10 4.68
N ALA A 77 0.19 -7.44 3.76
CA ALA A 77 1.10 -8.13 2.83
C ALA A 77 2.24 -8.87 3.56
N LEU A 78 2.82 -8.28 4.61
CA LEU A 78 3.81 -8.95 5.47
C LEU A 78 3.27 -10.24 6.09
N ARG A 79 2.01 -10.24 6.56
CA ARG A 79 1.40 -11.44 7.12
C ARG A 79 1.23 -12.52 6.06
N GLU A 80 0.77 -12.15 4.87
CA GLU A 80 0.59 -13.07 3.75
C GLU A 80 1.92 -13.71 3.33
N CYS A 81 2.97 -12.89 3.13
CA CYS A 81 4.32 -13.38 2.77
C CYS A 81 4.94 -14.29 3.84
N LEU A 82 4.73 -14.02 5.14
CA LEU A 82 5.23 -14.89 6.21
C LEU A 82 4.51 -16.24 6.30
N THR A 83 3.32 -16.35 5.71
CA THR A 83 2.49 -17.57 5.74
C THR A 83 2.55 -18.38 4.45
N ASP A 84 3.25 -17.89 3.42
CA ASP A 84 3.40 -18.57 2.14
C ASP A 84 4.54 -19.61 2.22
N PRO A 85 4.24 -20.92 2.17
CA PRO A 85 5.25 -21.98 2.28
C PRO A 85 6.08 -22.17 0.99
N ASP A 86 5.63 -21.64 -0.15
CA ASP A 86 6.23 -21.87 -1.47
C ASP A 86 6.95 -20.63 -2.04
N GLY A 87 6.82 -19.48 -1.38
CA GLY A 87 7.33 -18.19 -1.83
C GLY A 87 8.79 -17.95 -1.44
N GLY A 88 9.60 -17.41 -2.37
CA GLY A 88 10.95 -16.89 -2.10
C GLY A 88 10.93 -15.82 -1.00
N ALA A 89 11.02 -16.26 0.25
CA ALA A 89 10.76 -15.46 1.43
C ALA A 89 11.69 -14.24 1.55
N GLU A 90 12.93 -14.36 1.07
CA GLU A 90 13.91 -13.28 1.13
C GLU A 90 13.59 -12.14 0.14
N GLU A 91 13.28 -12.45 -1.12
CA GLU A 91 12.94 -11.42 -2.14
C GLU A 91 11.65 -10.68 -1.77
N GLN A 92 10.62 -11.40 -1.29
CA GLN A 92 9.37 -10.78 -0.84
C GLN A 92 9.58 -9.93 0.41
N ARG A 93 10.48 -10.34 1.32
CA ARG A 93 10.82 -9.55 2.52
C ARG A 93 11.54 -8.26 2.15
N GLU A 94 12.52 -8.31 1.24
CA GLU A 94 13.23 -7.13 0.76
C GLU A 94 12.31 -6.14 0.05
N GLU A 95 11.38 -6.63 -0.77
CA GLU A 95 10.38 -5.79 -1.45
C GLU A 95 9.45 -5.11 -0.43
N LEU A 96 8.98 -5.84 0.59
CA LEU A 96 8.14 -5.28 1.65
C LEU A 96 8.88 -4.28 2.54
N GLU A 97 10.15 -4.55 2.86
CA GLU A 97 11.00 -3.60 3.58
C GLU A 97 11.16 -2.29 2.78
N LYS A 98 11.39 -2.39 1.48
CA LYS A 98 11.45 -1.22 0.60
C LYS A 98 10.13 -0.45 0.57
N LEU A 99 8.99 -1.14 0.47
CA LEU A 99 7.66 -0.50 0.52
C LEU A 99 7.37 0.15 1.87
N PHE A 100 7.87 -0.42 2.97
CA PHE A 100 7.74 0.19 4.29
C PHE A 100 8.55 1.49 4.40
N LEU A 101 9.79 1.48 3.91
CA LEU A 101 10.67 2.65 3.96
C LEU A 101 10.22 3.80 3.05
N THR A 102 9.39 3.58 2.03
CA THR A 102 8.82 4.67 1.21
C THR A 102 7.65 5.40 1.89
N LEU A 103 7.08 4.82 2.94
CA LEU A 103 5.97 5.36 3.72
C LEU A 103 6.41 5.94 5.08
N ALA A 104 7.71 5.86 5.40
CA ALA A 104 8.31 6.30 6.67
C ALA A 104 8.83 7.75 6.63
#